data_AF-A0ABD3RX91-F1
#
_entry.id   AF-A0ABD3RX91-F1
#
_cell.length_a   1.000
_cell.length_b   1.000
_cell.length_c   1.000
_cell.angle_alpha   90.00
_cell.angle_beta   90.00
_cell.angle_gamma   90.00
#
_symmetry.space_group_name_H-M   'P 1'
#
loop_
_entity.id
_entity.type
_entity.pdbx_description
1 polymer ?
#
loop_
_entity_poly.entity_id
_entity_poly.type
_entity_poly.pdbx_seq_one_letter_code
_entity_poly.pdbx_strand_id
1 'polypeptide(L)'
;MDRPPPVRHDDSMQSLLGYNEDGGEWSDRNTTTYHVAVVLGKPLIRDQITIEYASRIRALVRMMEGGDGPPYYVPRLVCFTNGCVVGGLTTDAGGGGGVGESTSYHRGMNNKDPTAVSDASAGYVYFRHLCASRNITIDETRTEFWVDGSSSSGEGGRGDDERSAMERVASELWRRHIKIWLKDRPLTKRLNQHYGVGWTVLERKVDIHFTLISTDYHLCNLNDVHHRSPRKSLLQPLVALRGLVGSDRWVNKDEALEVMDPGYSSSVHVRNGNNVDGAPASGSILEVGSNFGGIENSVDTSWSFQYATYPFLHEEEDALVFLGQCYLLGEELTPLLVNMKGVVERTEFFQRDNYLLLSSIRRSLVSLVEALYTDKGQDIRAGVIRYFEESRGRNQFTKEDVKIIVVLESALLNLGRCLDLVKPAGLLVSSVPAATWSKALFNLEESMSRIKRVCDPDQPLNPGDWGKLFD
;
A
#
# COMPACT_ATOMS: atom_id res chain seq x y z
N MET A 1 -30.42 -8.14 -41.84
CA MET A 1 -29.57 -8.79 -40.83
C MET A 1 -28.38 -7.88 -40.63
N ASP A 2 -28.55 -6.89 -39.76
CA ASP A 2 -27.50 -5.91 -39.47
C ASP A 2 -26.48 -6.54 -38.53
N ARG A 3 -25.21 -6.52 -38.94
CA ARG A 3 -24.11 -6.97 -38.09
C ARG A 3 -23.94 -5.97 -36.95
N PRO A 4 -23.79 -6.44 -35.70
CA PRO A 4 -23.46 -5.55 -34.61
C PRO A 4 -22.10 -4.90 -34.88
N PRO A 5 -21.93 -3.62 -34.51
CA PRO A 5 -20.67 -2.92 -34.70
C PRO A 5 -19.55 -3.58 -33.86
N PRO A 6 -18.29 -3.48 -34.31
CA PRO A 6 -17.15 -4.01 -33.57
C PRO A 6 -17.05 -3.28 -32.22
N VAL A 7 -16.94 -4.08 -31.15
CA VAL A 7 -16.64 -3.61 -29.79
C VAL A 7 -15.29 -2.89 -29.84
N ARG A 8 -15.28 -1.59 -29.58
CA ARG A 8 -14.05 -0.82 -29.41
C ARG A 8 -13.44 -1.19 -28.07
N HIS A 9 -12.23 -1.75 -28.09
CA HIS A 9 -11.39 -1.92 -26.92
C HIS A 9 -10.52 -0.67 -26.76
N ASP A 10 -11.12 0.44 -26.34
CA ASP A 10 -10.37 1.58 -25.82
C ASP A 10 -10.38 1.44 -24.28
N ASP A 11 -9.19 1.50 -23.66
CA ASP A 11 -8.87 1.31 -22.22
C ASP A 11 -8.66 -0.12 -21.69
N SER A 12 -7.52 -0.72 -22.05
CA SER A 12 -7.02 -1.96 -21.43
C SER A 12 -6.70 -1.84 -19.93
N MET A 13 -6.57 -0.62 -19.41
CA MET A 13 -6.40 -0.37 -17.97
C MET A 13 -7.71 -0.58 -17.20
N GLN A 14 -8.88 -0.18 -17.72
CA GLN A 14 -10.17 -0.36 -17.02
C GLN A 14 -10.51 -1.84 -16.77
N SER A 15 -10.14 -2.71 -17.72
CA SER A 15 -10.30 -4.17 -17.61
C SER A 15 -9.39 -4.81 -16.54
N LEU A 16 -8.19 -4.26 -16.33
CA LEU A 16 -7.24 -4.73 -15.32
C LEU A 16 -7.58 -4.22 -13.91
N LEU A 17 -8.27 -3.07 -13.84
CA LEU A 17 -8.57 -2.33 -12.61
C LEU A 17 -9.82 -2.83 -11.87
N GLY A 18 -10.47 -3.89 -12.35
CA GLY A 18 -11.61 -4.49 -11.65
C GLY A 18 -12.68 -3.45 -11.28
N TYR A 19 -12.84 -2.41 -12.12
CA TYR A 19 -13.88 -1.42 -11.91
C TYR A 19 -15.24 -2.12 -11.98
N ASN A 20 -15.99 -2.03 -10.89
CA ASN A 20 -17.45 -2.25 -10.89
C ASN A 20 -18.18 -1.03 -11.49
N GLU A 21 -17.53 -0.23 -12.35
CA GLU A 21 -18.18 0.84 -13.12
C GLU A 21 -18.74 0.23 -14.42
N ASP A 22 -19.93 -0.36 -14.32
CA ASP A 22 -20.79 -0.49 -15.50
C ASP A 22 -21.50 0.87 -15.69
N GLY A 23 -20.93 1.76 -16.50
CA GLY A 23 -21.58 3.02 -16.88
C GLY A 23 -21.44 4.20 -15.91
N GLY A 24 -20.41 4.23 -15.06
CA GLY A 24 -20.14 5.34 -14.14
C GLY A 24 -20.99 5.35 -12.86
N GLU A 25 -21.87 4.37 -12.68
CA GLU A 25 -22.55 4.12 -11.41
C GLU A 25 -21.84 3.02 -10.62
N TRP A 26 -21.49 3.34 -9.37
CA TRP A 26 -21.06 2.35 -8.40
C TRP A 26 -22.24 1.42 -8.08
N SER A 27 -22.31 0.26 -8.75
CA SER A 27 -23.32 -0.75 -8.43
C SER A 27 -22.70 -1.82 -7.51
N ASP A 28 -23.19 -1.86 -6.26
CA ASP A 28 -22.90 -2.97 -5.36
C ASP A 28 -23.56 -4.24 -5.93
N ARG A 29 -22.81 -4.98 -6.76
CA ARG A 29 -23.28 -6.24 -7.36
C ARG A 29 -23.72 -7.27 -6.31
N ASN A 30 -23.32 -7.07 -5.05
CA ASN A 30 -23.77 -7.82 -3.88
C ASN A 30 -23.99 -6.87 -2.70
N THR A 31 -25.23 -6.79 -2.20
CA THR A 31 -25.58 -6.16 -0.90
C THR A 31 -24.88 -6.83 0.30
N THR A 32 -24.13 -7.90 0.05
CA THR A 32 -23.39 -8.68 1.04
C THR A 32 -21.90 -8.31 1.13
N THR A 33 -21.43 -7.35 0.35
CA THR A 33 -20.03 -6.92 0.38
C THR A 33 -19.81 -5.89 1.49
N TYR A 34 -18.78 -6.08 2.32
CA TYR A 34 -18.32 -5.08 3.26
C TYR A 34 -17.19 -4.26 2.63
N HIS A 35 -17.40 -2.95 2.48
CA HIS A 35 -16.41 -2.05 1.89
C HIS A 35 -15.47 -1.51 2.97
N VAL A 36 -14.16 -1.61 2.72
CA VAL A 36 -13.10 -1.10 3.60
C VAL A 36 -12.26 -0.11 2.81
N ALA A 37 -12.28 1.16 3.19
CA ALA A 37 -11.40 2.18 2.61
C ALA A 37 -10.06 2.16 3.34
N VAL A 38 -8.95 2.14 2.62
CA VAL A 38 -7.60 2.20 3.21
C VAL A 38 -6.85 3.38 2.60
N VAL A 39 -6.66 4.43 3.40
CA VAL A 39 -5.89 5.60 3.01
C VAL A 39 -4.43 5.37 3.37
N LEU A 40 -3.58 5.17 2.35
CA LEU A 40 -2.15 4.96 2.57
C LEU A 40 -1.52 6.26 3.07
N GLY A 41 -0.92 6.20 4.25
CA GLY A 41 -0.24 7.35 4.87
C GLY A 41 0.96 7.86 4.07
N LYS A 42 1.38 9.09 4.38
CA LYS A 42 2.65 9.69 3.92
C LYS A 42 3.26 10.40 5.13
N PRO A 43 4.60 10.33 5.32
CA PRO A 43 5.28 11.02 6.41
C PRO A 43 4.93 12.50 6.48
N LEU A 44 4.62 13.00 7.68
CA LEU A 44 4.43 14.43 7.90
C LEU A 44 5.73 15.20 7.64
N ILE A 45 5.59 16.42 7.12
CA ILE A 45 6.72 17.36 6.98
C ILE A 45 6.48 18.49 7.98
N ARG A 46 7.38 18.65 8.96
CA ARG A 46 7.26 19.67 10.02
C ARG A 46 5.92 19.56 10.78
N ASP A 47 5.56 18.33 11.16
CA ASP A 47 4.31 17.99 11.86
C ASP A 47 3.04 18.45 11.12
N GLN A 48 3.13 18.63 9.80
CA GLN A 48 2.03 19.03 8.94
C GLN A 48 1.79 17.98 7.86
N ILE A 49 0.52 17.83 7.50
CA ILE A 49 0.07 17.00 6.39
C ILE A 49 0.65 17.57 5.11
N THR A 50 1.13 16.73 4.24
CA THR A 50 1.69 17.17 2.97
C THR A 50 0.61 17.37 1.91
N ILE A 51 0.91 18.10 0.84
CA ILE A 51 -0.03 18.27 -0.27
C ILE A 51 -0.40 16.91 -0.87
N GLU A 52 0.58 16.02 -1.04
CA GLU A 52 0.32 14.68 -1.56
C GLU A 52 -0.64 13.90 -0.66
N TYR A 53 -0.40 13.89 0.66
CA TYR A 53 -1.28 13.16 1.59
C TYR A 53 -2.69 13.75 1.63
N ALA A 54 -2.79 15.08 1.62
CA ALA A 54 -4.06 15.78 1.54
C ALA A 54 -4.83 15.39 0.26
N SER A 55 -4.16 15.28 -0.89
CA SER A 55 -4.78 14.83 -2.14
C SER A 55 -5.34 13.40 -2.05
N ARG A 56 -4.65 12.48 -1.37
CA ARG A 56 -5.16 11.12 -1.11
C ARG A 56 -6.44 11.16 -0.28
N ILE A 57 -6.46 11.97 0.79
CA ILE A 57 -7.63 12.12 1.67
C ILE A 57 -8.80 12.78 0.92
N ARG A 58 -8.52 13.76 0.06
CA ARG A 58 -9.53 14.40 -0.80
C ARG A 58 -10.17 13.40 -1.76
N ALA A 59 -9.40 12.47 -2.33
CA ALA A 59 -9.95 11.43 -3.20
C ALA A 59 -11.01 10.58 -2.46
N LEU A 60 -10.74 10.18 -1.20
CA LEU A 60 -11.74 9.50 -0.37
C LEU A 60 -12.96 10.39 -0.10
N VAL A 61 -12.77 11.65 0.26
CA VAL A 61 -13.88 12.57 0.53
C VAL A 61 -14.77 12.76 -0.70
N ARG A 62 -14.17 12.89 -1.91
CA ARG A 62 -14.94 12.98 -3.17
C ARG A 62 -15.79 11.73 -3.42
N MET A 63 -15.27 10.53 -3.13
CA MET A 63 -16.06 9.29 -3.23
C MET A 63 -17.26 9.30 -2.28
N MET A 64 -17.08 9.83 -1.07
CA MET A 64 -18.13 9.90 -0.03
C MET A 64 -19.13 11.04 -0.25
N GLU A 65 -18.73 12.14 -0.89
CA GLU A 65 -19.60 13.29 -1.20
C GLU A 65 -20.77 12.86 -2.10
N GLY A 66 -20.52 11.88 -2.99
CA GLY A 66 -21.48 11.43 -4.00
C GLY A 66 -21.64 12.48 -5.11
N GLY A 67 -21.87 12.03 -6.34
CA GLY A 67 -22.38 12.92 -7.39
C GLY A 67 -23.84 13.30 -7.14
N ASP A 68 -24.48 13.94 -8.12
CA ASP A 68 -25.91 14.35 -8.10
C ASP A 68 -26.93 13.18 -7.98
N GLY A 69 -26.53 11.99 -7.52
CA GLY A 69 -27.41 10.87 -7.29
C GLY A 69 -26.80 9.77 -6.39
N PRO A 70 -27.62 9.09 -5.56
CA PRO A 70 -27.22 7.87 -4.86
C PRO A 70 -27.01 6.70 -5.85
N PRO A 71 -26.20 5.68 -5.45
CA PRO A 71 -25.60 5.51 -4.13
C PRO A 71 -24.22 6.18 -3.99
N TYR A 72 -24.05 6.95 -2.90
CA TYR A 72 -22.75 7.47 -2.45
C TYR A 72 -21.93 6.34 -1.80
N TYR A 73 -20.60 6.42 -1.90
CA TYR A 73 -19.70 5.42 -1.33
C TYR A 73 -19.71 5.51 0.22
N VAL A 74 -20.23 4.47 0.89
CA VAL A 74 -20.29 4.38 2.35
C VAL A 74 -19.48 3.18 2.84
N PRO A 75 -18.17 3.34 3.08
CA PRO A 75 -17.37 2.24 3.62
C PRO A 75 -17.84 1.85 5.03
N ARG A 76 -17.81 0.55 5.34
CA ARG A 76 -18.09 0.04 6.69
C ARG A 76 -16.95 0.39 7.65
N LEU A 77 -15.72 0.45 7.13
CA LEU A 77 -14.51 0.79 7.87
C LEU A 77 -13.60 1.68 7.02
N VAL A 78 -13.07 2.74 7.62
CA VAL A 78 -12.00 3.57 7.04
C VAL A 78 -10.73 3.41 7.86
N CYS A 79 -9.65 3.00 7.21
CA CYS A 79 -8.33 2.79 7.80
C CYS A 79 -7.37 3.90 7.38
N PHE A 80 -6.82 4.63 8.34
CA PHE A 80 -5.69 5.55 8.13
C PHE A 80 -4.40 4.87 8.58
N THR A 81 -3.44 4.70 7.66
CA THR A 81 -2.24 3.91 7.91
C THR A 81 -0.99 4.78 8.09
N ASN A 82 0.13 4.12 8.43
CA ASN A 82 1.41 4.74 8.70
C ASN A 82 1.44 5.52 10.03
N GLY A 83 1.05 4.87 11.13
CA GLY A 83 1.04 5.43 12.48
C GLY A 83 2.40 5.75 13.10
N CYS A 84 3.48 5.78 12.31
CA CYS A 84 4.82 5.90 12.83
C CYS A 84 5.07 7.32 13.33
N VAL A 85 5.23 7.46 14.65
CA VAL A 85 5.76 8.68 15.23
C VAL A 85 7.27 8.62 15.07
N VAL A 86 7.80 9.38 14.12
CA VAL A 86 9.25 9.58 14.01
C VAL A 86 9.68 10.35 15.25
N GLY A 87 10.07 9.63 16.30
CA GLY A 87 10.62 10.23 17.51
C GLY A 87 11.80 11.11 17.10
N GLY A 88 11.68 12.41 17.36
CA GLY A 88 12.54 13.45 16.78
C GLY A 88 14.01 13.05 16.75
N LEU A 89 14.45 12.61 15.57
CA LEU A 89 15.86 12.50 15.27
C LEU A 89 16.35 13.93 15.07
N THR A 90 17.14 14.37 16.05
CA THR A 90 18.06 15.49 15.97
C THR A 90 18.60 15.64 14.55
N THR A 91 18.54 16.87 14.05
CA THR A 91 19.18 17.32 12.82
C THR A 91 20.70 17.13 12.90
N ASP A 92 21.19 15.90 12.79
CA ASP A 92 22.61 15.59 12.61
C ASP A 92 22.95 15.64 11.11
N ALA A 93 22.86 16.85 10.57
CA ALA A 93 23.54 17.23 9.34
C ALA A 93 24.79 18.04 9.73
N GLY A 94 25.77 17.37 10.34
CA GLY A 94 26.96 18.05 10.90
C GLY A 94 28.15 17.14 11.21
N GLY A 95 28.36 16.05 10.48
CA GLY A 95 29.52 15.16 10.66
C GLY A 95 30.77 15.63 9.90
N GLY A 96 31.34 16.77 10.31
CA GLY A 96 32.72 17.12 9.97
C GLY A 96 33.69 16.22 10.74
N GLY A 97 34.62 15.59 10.04
CA GLY A 97 35.60 14.67 10.61
C GLY A 97 36.46 15.34 11.70
N GLY A 98 36.28 14.92 12.94
CA GLY A 98 37.16 15.20 14.07
C GLY A 98 37.45 13.88 14.80
N VAL A 99 38.67 13.39 14.67
CA VAL A 99 39.17 12.27 15.46
C VAL A 99 39.36 12.78 16.90
N GLY A 100 38.49 12.38 17.82
CA GLY A 100 38.55 12.83 19.22
C GLY A 100 37.69 11.97 20.16
N GLU A 101 38.39 11.14 20.92
CA GLU A 101 38.03 10.40 22.15
C GLU A 101 36.56 10.23 22.57
N SER A 102 36.19 8.95 22.61
CA SER A 102 35.03 8.37 23.27
C SER A 102 34.86 8.81 24.73
N THR A 103 33.81 9.57 25.01
CA THR A 103 33.19 9.63 26.35
C THR A 103 31.73 9.20 26.24
N SER A 104 31.47 8.00 26.75
CA SER A 104 30.14 7.41 26.85
C SER A 104 29.32 8.13 27.90
N TYR A 105 28.37 8.95 27.48
CA TYR A 105 27.28 9.37 28.35
C TYR A 105 26.07 8.47 28.12
N HIS A 106 25.78 7.63 29.12
CA HIS A 106 24.47 7.06 29.35
C HIS A 106 23.46 8.20 29.51
N ARG A 107 22.76 8.57 28.43
CA ARG A 107 21.60 9.48 28.49
C ARG A 107 20.33 8.64 28.47
N GLY A 108 19.65 8.69 29.61
CA GLY A 108 18.49 7.88 29.93
C GLY A 108 17.29 8.08 29.00
N MET A 109 16.52 7.01 28.96
CA MET A 109 15.26 6.80 28.29
C MET A 109 14.13 7.76 28.75
N ASN A 110 13.11 7.88 27.89
CA ASN A 110 11.69 8.12 28.22
C ASN A 110 11.15 9.55 28.42
N ASN A 111 11.51 10.51 27.57
CA ASN A 111 10.56 11.57 27.24
C ASN A 111 10.10 11.39 25.79
N LYS A 112 9.12 10.49 25.58
CA LYS A 112 8.26 10.61 24.39
C LYS A 112 7.54 11.94 24.57
N ASP A 113 7.87 12.94 23.74
CA ASP A 113 7.10 14.18 23.72
C ASP A 113 5.63 13.80 23.50
N PRO A 114 4.74 14.03 24.49
CA PRO A 114 3.33 13.62 24.40
C PRO A 114 2.56 14.39 23.33
N THR A 115 3.24 15.26 22.58
CA THR A 115 2.68 16.16 21.56
C THR A 115 2.92 15.69 20.13
N ALA A 116 3.73 14.64 19.91
CA ALA A 116 4.00 14.17 18.56
C ALA A 116 2.77 13.46 17.97
N VAL A 117 2.27 13.97 16.84
CA VAL A 117 1.10 13.43 16.13
C VAL A 117 1.58 12.41 15.11
N SER A 118 0.97 11.22 15.06
CA SER A 118 1.28 10.23 14.02
C SER A 118 0.69 10.65 12.67
N ASP A 119 1.31 10.22 11.55
CA ASP A 119 0.81 10.55 10.21
C ASP A 119 -0.67 10.14 10.05
N ALA A 120 -1.02 8.92 10.46
CA ALA A 120 -2.39 8.41 10.44
C ALA A 120 -3.38 9.29 11.22
N SER A 121 -2.97 9.77 12.41
CA SER A 121 -3.81 10.64 13.25
C SER A 121 -4.01 12.00 12.60
N ALA A 122 -2.95 12.59 12.04
CA ALA A 122 -3.05 13.84 11.31
C ALA A 122 -3.98 13.69 10.10
N GLY A 123 -3.82 12.63 9.31
CA GLY A 123 -4.67 12.33 8.16
C GLY A 123 -6.15 12.20 8.53
N TYR A 124 -6.46 11.49 9.63
CA TYR A 124 -7.83 11.38 10.14
C TYR A 124 -8.41 12.72 10.58
N VAL A 125 -7.64 13.57 11.27
CA VAL A 125 -8.09 14.92 11.69
C VAL A 125 -8.42 15.78 10.47
N TYR A 126 -7.56 15.76 9.45
CA TYR A 126 -7.80 16.51 8.21
C TYR A 126 -8.99 15.97 7.43
N PHE A 127 -9.15 14.65 7.36
CA PHE A 127 -10.34 14.03 6.77
C PHE A 127 -11.63 14.53 7.44
N ARG A 128 -11.70 14.53 8.78
CA ARG A 128 -12.86 15.05 9.52
C ARG A 128 -13.12 16.52 9.23
N HIS A 129 -12.07 17.34 9.20
CA HIS A 129 -12.18 18.76 8.85
C HIS A 129 -12.74 18.97 7.43
N LEU A 130 -12.26 18.18 6.47
CA LEU A 130 -12.68 18.26 5.07
C LEU A 130 -14.14 17.77 4.88
N CYS A 131 -14.55 16.70 5.56
CA CYS A 131 -15.96 16.29 5.56
C CYS A 131 -16.87 17.37 6.14
N ALA A 132 -16.47 18.01 7.25
CA ALA A 132 -17.24 19.08 7.86
C ALA A 132 -17.35 20.32 6.94
N SER A 133 -16.27 20.71 6.26
CA SER A 133 -16.29 21.85 5.33
C SER A 133 -17.12 21.59 4.07
N ARG A 134 -17.29 20.31 3.70
CA ARG A 134 -18.12 19.84 2.58
C ARG A 134 -19.55 19.46 2.99
N ASN A 135 -19.94 19.68 4.24
CA ASN A 135 -21.23 19.26 4.80
C ASN A 135 -21.53 17.75 4.67
N ILE A 136 -20.50 16.91 4.62
CA ILE A 136 -20.64 15.46 4.56
C ILE A 136 -20.88 14.95 5.99
N THR A 137 -22.09 14.45 6.24
CA THR A 137 -22.45 13.86 7.53
C THR A 137 -22.03 12.39 7.55
N ILE A 138 -21.08 12.06 8.43
CA ILE A 138 -20.62 10.68 8.63
C ILE A 138 -21.53 10.02 9.66
N ASP A 139 -22.25 8.98 9.24
CA ASP A 139 -23.01 8.13 10.16
C ASP A 139 -22.06 7.14 10.85
N GLU A 140 -21.66 7.45 12.08
CA GLU A 140 -20.74 6.61 12.88
C GLU A 140 -21.34 5.25 13.29
N THR A 141 -22.65 5.05 13.11
CA THR A 141 -23.26 3.72 13.28
C THR A 141 -23.02 2.82 12.06
N ARG A 142 -22.77 3.45 10.91
CA ARG A 142 -22.54 2.77 9.62
C ARG A 142 -21.07 2.70 9.24
N THR A 143 -20.29 3.73 9.53
CA THR A 143 -18.87 3.81 9.16
C THR A 143 -18.00 3.90 10.42
N GLU A 144 -17.22 2.86 10.66
CA GLU A 144 -16.23 2.81 11.72
C GLU A 144 -14.87 3.36 11.22
N PHE A 145 -14.01 3.78 12.16
CA PHE A 145 -12.69 4.31 11.85
C PHE A 145 -11.61 3.53 12.61
N TRP A 146 -10.57 3.14 11.89
CA TRP A 146 -9.33 2.64 12.46
C TRP A 146 -8.18 3.58 12.09
N VAL A 147 -7.50 4.08 13.11
CA VAL A 147 -6.34 4.97 12.96
C VAL A 147 -5.13 4.22 13.50
N ASP A 148 -4.13 4.00 12.66
CA ASP A 148 -2.91 3.34 13.07
C ASP A 148 -2.17 4.21 14.12
N GLY A 149 -2.21 3.76 15.37
CA GLY A 149 -1.52 4.42 16.49
C GLY A 149 -0.23 3.68 16.92
N SER A 150 0.14 2.62 16.21
CA SER A 150 1.23 1.76 16.65
C SER A 150 2.57 2.38 16.28
N SER A 151 3.20 3.07 17.24
CA SER A 151 4.64 3.31 17.18
C SER A 151 5.32 1.97 17.49
N SER A 152 5.56 1.11 16.49
CA SER A 152 6.42 -0.05 16.69
C SER A 152 7.82 0.46 17.01
N SER A 153 8.12 0.67 18.29
CA SER A 153 9.41 1.13 18.79
C SER A 153 10.47 0.04 18.71
N GLY A 154 10.38 -0.86 17.73
CA GLY A 154 11.40 -1.87 17.50
C GLY A 154 12.72 -1.19 17.22
N GLU A 155 13.75 -1.50 18.00
CA GLU A 155 15.08 -0.87 18.04
C GLU A 155 15.88 -0.90 16.71
N GLY A 156 15.28 -1.30 15.58
CA GLY A 156 15.88 -1.19 14.26
C GLY A 156 15.21 -0.07 13.48
N GLY A 157 15.80 1.12 13.47
CA GLY A 157 15.35 2.34 12.77
C GLY A 157 15.26 2.27 11.24
N ARG A 158 14.87 1.12 10.67
CA ARG A 158 14.26 1.09 9.34
C ARG A 158 12.81 1.49 9.53
N GLY A 159 12.47 2.69 9.05
CA GLY A 159 11.13 3.25 9.14
C GLY A 159 10.06 2.21 8.84
N ASP A 160 8.96 2.28 9.60
CA ASP A 160 7.82 1.38 9.47
C ASP A 160 7.46 1.23 7.98
N ASP A 161 7.67 0.02 7.46
CA ASP A 161 7.35 -0.33 6.07
C ASP A 161 5.82 -0.31 5.92
N GLU A 162 5.30 0.25 4.83
CA GLU A 162 3.88 0.25 4.48
C GLU A 162 3.29 -1.17 4.53
N ARG A 163 4.12 -2.19 4.28
CA ARG A 163 3.76 -3.59 4.43
C ARG A 163 3.29 -3.91 5.85
N SER A 164 4.03 -3.47 6.85
CA SER A 164 3.69 -3.68 8.25
C SER A 164 2.40 -2.95 8.62
N ALA A 165 2.14 -1.79 8.02
CA ALA A 165 0.86 -1.11 8.19
C ALA A 165 -0.30 -1.93 7.60
N MET A 166 -0.12 -2.60 6.45
CA MET A 166 -1.12 -3.53 5.90
C MET A 166 -1.31 -4.79 6.73
N GLU A 167 -0.24 -5.32 7.33
CA GLU A 167 -0.33 -6.42 8.28
C GLU A 167 -1.14 -6.02 9.52
N ARG A 168 -1.00 -4.78 10.01
CA ARG A 168 -1.83 -4.23 11.09
C ARG A 168 -3.29 -4.07 10.69
N VAL A 169 -3.58 -3.54 9.49
CA VAL A 169 -4.96 -3.45 8.96
C VAL A 169 -5.61 -4.84 8.89
N ALA A 170 -4.92 -5.82 8.31
CA ALA A 170 -5.43 -7.19 8.21
C ALA A 170 -5.67 -7.80 9.60
N SER A 171 -4.74 -7.58 10.53
CA SER A 171 -4.86 -8.07 11.91
C SER A 171 -6.04 -7.44 12.65
N GLU A 172 -6.27 -6.14 12.50
CA GLU A 172 -7.40 -5.45 13.10
C GLU A 172 -8.73 -5.97 12.54
N LEU A 173 -8.84 -6.08 11.21
CA LEU A 173 -10.02 -6.64 10.55
C LEU A 173 -10.35 -8.02 11.08
N TRP A 174 -9.35 -8.89 11.19
CA TRP A 174 -9.51 -10.23 11.70
C TRP A 174 -9.98 -10.26 13.16
N ARG A 175 -9.35 -9.44 14.01
CA ARG A 175 -9.61 -9.42 15.46
C ARG A 175 -10.99 -8.85 15.78
N ARG A 176 -11.37 -7.72 15.18
CA ARG A 176 -12.54 -6.94 15.59
C ARG A 176 -13.74 -7.06 14.66
N HIS A 177 -13.54 -7.13 13.35
CA HIS A 177 -14.63 -6.92 12.40
C HIS A 177 -15.14 -8.23 11.77
N ILE A 178 -14.24 -9.05 11.22
CA ILE A 178 -14.59 -10.26 10.44
C ILE A 178 -15.44 -11.24 11.24
N LYS A 179 -15.12 -11.44 12.53
CA LYS A 179 -15.88 -12.35 13.41
C LYS A 179 -17.33 -11.87 13.62
N ILE A 180 -17.54 -10.56 13.76
CA ILE A 180 -18.86 -9.97 13.93
C ILE A 180 -19.62 -10.09 12.61
N TRP A 181 -18.98 -9.70 11.50
CA TRP A 181 -19.57 -9.78 10.16
C TRP A 181 -19.97 -11.20 9.75
N LEU A 182 -19.22 -12.22 10.16
CA LEU A 182 -19.59 -13.62 9.95
C LEU A 182 -20.82 -14.03 10.75
N LYS A 183 -20.96 -13.56 12.01
CA LYS A 183 -22.12 -13.87 12.86
C LYS A 183 -23.41 -13.27 12.28
N ASP A 184 -23.31 -12.11 11.67
CA ASP A 184 -24.44 -11.40 11.04
C ASP A 184 -24.89 -12.06 9.72
N ARG A 185 -24.08 -12.97 9.15
CA ARG A 185 -24.41 -13.66 7.90
C ARG A 185 -25.27 -14.90 8.15
N PRO A 186 -26.34 -15.09 7.36
CA PRO A 186 -27.14 -16.31 7.43
C PRO A 186 -26.32 -17.52 6.96
N LEU A 187 -26.61 -18.68 7.52
CA LEU A 187 -26.02 -19.95 7.07
C LEU A 187 -26.62 -20.33 5.71
N THR A 188 -25.78 -20.53 4.70
CA THR A 188 -26.17 -21.04 3.38
C THR A 188 -25.79 -22.51 3.26
N LYS A 189 -26.62 -23.32 2.58
CA LYS A 189 -26.30 -24.75 2.36
C LYS A 189 -25.43 -24.89 1.11
N ARG A 190 -24.25 -25.49 1.26
CA ARG A 190 -23.36 -25.87 0.16
C ARG A 190 -23.25 -27.40 0.10
N LEU A 191 -23.57 -27.98 -1.05
CA LEU A 191 -23.39 -29.41 -1.29
C LEU A 191 -21.95 -29.65 -1.75
N ASN A 192 -21.14 -30.27 -0.90
CA ASN A 192 -19.80 -30.71 -1.27
C ASN A 192 -19.86 -32.17 -1.74
N GLN A 193 -19.17 -32.47 -2.84
CA GLN A 193 -19.03 -33.83 -3.35
C GLN A 193 -17.56 -34.16 -3.51
N HIS A 194 -17.11 -35.24 -2.87
CA HIS A 194 -15.76 -35.76 -3.03
C HIS A 194 -15.83 -37.27 -3.18
N TYR A 195 -15.29 -37.79 -4.29
CA TYR A 195 -15.32 -39.22 -4.63
C TYR A 195 -16.73 -39.86 -4.61
N GLY A 196 -17.75 -39.12 -5.07
CA GLY A 196 -19.12 -39.62 -5.13
C GLY A 196 -19.86 -39.64 -3.78
N VAL A 197 -19.19 -39.26 -2.68
CA VAL A 197 -19.83 -39.02 -1.38
C VAL A 197 -20.18 -37.54 -1.28
N GLY A 198 -21.48 -37.25 -1.22
CA GLY A 198 -22.00 -35.90 -0.98
C GLY A 198 -22.23 -35.64 0.50
N TRP A 199 -21.83 -34.47 0.99
CA TRP A 199 -22.22 -33.97 2.30
C TRP A 199 -22.67 -32.52 2.21
N THR A 200 -23.60 -32.13 3.08
CA THR A 200 -24.06 -30.74 3.16
C THR A 200 -23.25 -30.01 4.21
N VAL A 201 -22.61 -28.92 3.81
CA VAL A 201 -21.97 -27.97 4.72
C VAL A 201 -22.86 -26.75 4.85
N LEU A 202 -22.98 -26.23 6.08
CA LEU A 202 -23.57 -24.91 6.28
C LEU A 202 -22.44 -23.88 6.26
N GLU A 203 -22.48 -22.94 5.33
CA GLU A 203 -21.43 -21.95 5.14
C GLU A 203 -21.91 -20.56 5.57
N ARG A 204 -21.04 -19.82 6.24
CA ARG A 204 -21.14 -18.35 6.35
C ARG A 204 -20.04 -17.75 5.51
N LYS A 205 -20.42 -16.85 4.62
CA LYS A 205 -19.48 -16.17 3.74
C LYS A 205 -19.50 -14.67 4.00
N VAL A 206 -18.32 -14.09 4.12
CA VAL A 206 -18.12 -12.65 4.16
C VAL A 206 -17.29 -12.25 2.95
N ASP A 207 -17.84 -11.38 2.12
CA ASP A 207 -17.11 -10.74 1.02
C ASP A 207 -16.62 -9.37 1.51
N ILE A 208 -15.32 -9.12 1.41
CA ILE A 208 -14.68 -7.85 1.78
C ILE A 208 -14.09 -7.23 0.52
N HIS A 209 -14.44 -5.97 0.25
CA HIS A 209 -13.86 -5.19 -0.83
C HIS A 209 -13.04 -4.04 -0.27
N PHE A 210 -11.74 -4.03 -0.58
CA PHE A 210 -10.82 -2.99 -0.17
C PHE A 210 -10.72 -1.91 -1.24
N THR A 211 -10.96 -0.66 -0.88
CA THR A 211 -10.65 0.49 -1.75
C THR A 211 -9.37 1.13 -1.24
N LEU A 212 -8.28 0.95 -1.98
CA LEU A 212 -6.96 1.47 -1.62
C LEU A 212 -6.81 2.87 -2.22
N ILE A 213 -6.62 3.87 -1.36
CA ILE A 213 -6.56 5.27 -1.76
C ILE A 213 -5.14 5.79 -1.60
N SER A 214 -4.53 6.16 -2.72
CA SER A 214 -3.21 6.77 -2.79
C SER A 214 -3.00 7.48 -4.13
N THR A 215 -1.83 8.07 -4.34
CA THR A 215 -1.39 8.61 -5.62
C THR A 215 -1.29 7.55 -6.72
N ASP A 216 -1.52 7.97 -7.96
CA ASP A 216 -1.42 7.17 -9.20
C ASP A 216 -0.15 6.33 -9.31
N TYR A 217 1.02 6.97 -9.23
CA TYR A 217 2.29 6.27 -9.33
C TYR A 217 2.45 5.23 -8.22
N HIS A 218 1.98 5.52 -7.00
CA HIS A 218 2.10 4.61 -5.87
C HIS A 218 1.23 3.36 -6.07
N LEU A 219 -0.04 3.53 -6.44
CA LEU A 219 -0.95 2.41 -6.65
C LEU A 219 -0.56 1.59 -7.90
N CYS A 220 -0.08 2.22 -8.97
CA CYS A 220 0.48 1.53 -10.12
C CYS A 220 1.68 0.66 -9.73
N ASN A 221 2.62 1.21 -8.93
CA ASN A 221 3.76 0.45 -8.41
C ASN A 221 3.33 -0.73 -7.55
N LEU A 222 2.35 -0.54 -6.67
CA LEU A 222 1.82 -1.60 -5.81
C LEU A 222 1.20 -2.72 -6.65
N ASN A 223 0.42 -2.39 -7.68
CA ASN A 223 -0.16 -3.35 -8.60
C ASN A 223 0.92 -4.11 -9.39
N ASP A 224 1.91 -3.39 -9.92
CA ASP A 224 3.04 -3.97 -10.65
C ASP A 224 3.85 -4.94 -9.77
N VAL A 225 4.13 -4.54 -8.52
CA VAL A 225 4.76 -5.43 -7.53
C VAL A 225 3.90 -6.65 -7.27
N HIS A 226 2.57 -6.51 -7.15
CA HIS A 226 1.67 -7.63 -6.93
C HIS A 226 1.74 -8.65 -8.08
N HIS A 227 1.74 -8.19 -9.32
CA HIS A 227 1.83 -9.08 -10.49
C HIS A 227 3.23 -9.70 -10.65
N ARG A 228 4.30 -8.93 -10.42
CA ARG A 228 5.68 -9.41 -10.64
C ARG A 228 6.26 -10.20 -9.48
N SER A 229 5.83 -9.91 -8.24
CA SER A 229 6.35 -10.52 -7.02
C SER A 229 5.27 -10.61 -5.93
N PRO A 230 4.24 -11.47 -6.11
CA PRO A 230 3.07 -11.53 -5.22
C PRO A 230 3.42 -11.71 -3.74
N ARG A 231 4.46 -12.50 -3.44
CA ARG A 231 4.91 -12.78 -2.06
C ARG A 231 5.51 -11.57 -1.34
N LYS A 232 5.96 -10.58 -2.10
CA LYS A 232 6.55 -9.34 -1.61
C LYS A 232 5.58 -8.15 -1.72
N SER A 233 4.41 -8.37 -2.30
CA SER A 233 3.38 -7.36 -2.44
C SER A 233 2.86 -6.84 -1.10
N LEU A 234 2.61 -5.54 -1.05
CA LEU A 234 1.88 -4.87 0.04
C LEU A 234 0.46 -5.43 0.23
N LEU A 235 -0.09 -6.08 -0.81
CA LEU A 235 -1.42 -6.70 -0.77
C LEU A 235 -1.44 -8.10 -0.16
N GLN A 236 -0.28 -8.72 0.03
CA GLN A 236 -0.19 -10.07 0.54
C GLN A 236 -0.91 -10.27 1.90
N PRO A 237 -0.88 -9.30 2.85
CA PRO A 237 -1.68 -9.39 4.07
C PRO A 237 -3.19 -9.46 3.82
N LEU A 238 -3.71 -8.72 2.83
CA LEU A 238 -5.13 -8.73 2.47
C LEU A 238 -5.53 -10.01 1.74
N VAL A 239 -4.65 -10.56 0.91
CA VAL A 239 -4.83 -11.88 0.29
C VAL A 239 -4.84 -12.98 1.35
N ALA A 240 -4.02 -12.86 2.39
CA ALA A 240 -3.93 -13.86 3.46
C ALA A 240 -5.19 -13.92 4.34
N LEU A 241 -6.07 -12.91 4.30
CA LEU A 241 -7.39 -12.97 4.93
C LEU A 241 -8.35 -13.92 4.21
N ARG A 242 -8.08 -14.25 2.94
CA ARG A 242 -8.93 -15.13 2.14
C ARG A 242 -8.84 -16.58 2.62
N GLY A 243 -9.99 -17.25 2.69
CA GLY A 243 -10.09 -18.69 2.95
C GLY A 243 -10.95 -19.03 4.16
N LEU A 244 -10.80 -20.27 4.64
CA LEU A 244 -11.59 -20.82 5.74
C LEU A 244 -11.12 -20.26 7.09
N VAL A 245 -12.07 -19.69 7.84
CA VAL A 245 -11.81 -19.09 9.14
C VAL A 245 -11.63 -20.17 10.21
N GLY A 246 -10.40 -20.28 10.67
CA GLY A 246 -9.94 -21.14 11.76
C GLY A 246 -9.18 -22.40 11.32
N SER A 247 -8.63 -22.41 10.10
CA SER A 247 -7.29 -22.99 9.94
C SER A 247 -6.34 -22.11 10.79
N ASP A 248 -5.59 -22.70 11.73
CA ASP A 248 -4.77 -22.06 12.79
C ASP A 248 -3.65 -21.07 12.35
N ARG A 249 -3.77 -20.44 11.17
CA ARG A 249 -2.69 -19.70 10.51
C ARG A 249 -2.40 -18.31 11.08
N TRP A 250 -3.32 -17.73 11.85
CA TRP A 250 -3.23 -16.34 12.34
C TRP A 250 -3.03 -16.21 13.86
N VAL A 251 -2.88 -17.32 14.58
CA VAL A 251 -2.51 -17.30 16.00
C VAL A 251 -0.98 -17.22 16.07
N ASN A 252 -0.45 -16.00 16.21
CA ASN A 252 0.97 -15.81 16.51
C ASN A 252 1.31 -16.56 17.80
N LYS A 253 2.39 -17.36 17.78
CA LYS A 253 2.83 -18.20 18.91
C LYS A 253 3.19 -17.43 20.19
N ASP A 254 3.40 -16.13 20.10
CA ASP A 254 3.98 -15.32 21.18
C ASP A 254 2.99 -14.32 21.82
N GLU A 255 1.77 -14.17 21.28
CA GLU A 255 0.67 -13.54 22.02
C GLU A 255 -0.08 -14.64 22.76
N ALA A 256 0.04 -14.64 24.09
CA ALA A 256 -0.58 -15.60 24.99
C ALA A 256 -2.02 -15.93 24.56
N LEU A 257 -2.32 -17.23 24.51
CA LEU A 257 -3.64 -17.79 24.26
C LEU A 257 -4.72 -17.04 25.05
N GLU A 258 -5.33 -16.02 24.44
CA GLU A 258 -6.77 -15.88 24.57
C GLU A 258 -7.34 -17.09 23.85
N VAL A 259 -7.58 -18.14 24.65
CA VAL A 259 -8.37 -19.30 24.30
C VAL A 259 -9.55 -18.79 23.49
N MET A 260 -9.51 -19.03 22.17
CA MET A 260 -10.70 -18.81 21.36
C MET A 260 -11.83 -19.55 22.04
N ASP A 261 -12.93 -18.82 22.30
CA ASP A 261 -14.16 -19.36 22.86
C ASP A 261 -14.39 -20.77 22.29
N PRO A 262 -14.44 -21.84 23.11
CA PRO A 262 -14.59 -23.22 22.64
C PRO A 262 -15.78 -23.44 21.70
N GLY A 263 -16.74 -22.51 21.67
CA GLY A 263 -17.83 -22.47 20.70
C GLY A 263 -17.46 -22.06 19.26
N TYR A 264 -16.22 -21.63 18.98
CA TYR A 264 -15.76 -21.17 17.67
C TYR A 264 -14.74 -22.13 17.03
N SER A 265 -15.01 -23.44 17.12
CA SER A 265 -14.21 -24.45 16.40
C SER A 265 -14.56 -24.43 14.90
N SER A 266 -13.54 -24.24 14.06
CA SER A 266 -13.62 -24.06 12.59
C SER A 266 -13.96 -25.33 11.81
N SER A 267 -14.05 -26.45 12.50
CA SER A 267 -14.65 -27.66 11.99
C SER A 267 -15.14 -28.48 13.19
N VAL A 268 -16.37 -28.22 13.64
CA VAL A 268 -17.09 -29.22 14.42
C VAL A 268 -17.47 -30.34 13.45
N HIS A 269 -16.50 -31.22 13.16
CA HIS A 269 -16.82 -32.53 12.62
C HIS A 269 -17.58 -33.26 13.72
N VAL A 270 -18.91 -33.27 13.61
CA VAL A 270 -19.76 -34.14 14.41
C VAL A 270 -19.39 -35.57 13.99
N ARG A 271 -18.36 -36.13 14.62
CA ARG A 271 -17.99 -37.52 14.43
C ARG A 271 -19.14 -38.32 15.02
N ASN A 272 -20.02 -38.77 14.14
CA ASN A 272 -21.19 -39.55 14.52
C ASN A 272 -20.67 -40.84 15.17
N GLY A 273 -20.63 -40.83 16.52
CA GLY A 273 -20.07 -41.89 17.34
C GLY A 273 -20.98 -43.11 17.38
N ASN A 274 -21.31 -43.68 16.22
CA ASN A 274 -22.01 -44.96 16.13
C ASN A 274 -20.98 -46.10 16.07
N ASN A 275 -20.24 -46.28 17.16
CA ASN A 275 -19.74 -47.61 17.54
C ASN A 275 -20.80 -48.23 18.46
N VAL A 276 -21.91 -48.67 17.88
CA VAL A 276 -22.81 -49.62 18.53
C VAL A 276 -22.71 -50.91 17.74
N ASP A 277 -21.81 -51.77 18.18
CA ASP A 277 -21.74 -53.15 17.74
C ASP A 277 -23.05 -53.84 18.10
N GLY A 278 -23.79 -54.30 17.09
CA GLY A 278 -24.77 -55.38 17.22
C GLY A 278 -26.21 -55.03 16.87
N ALA A 279 -26.61 -55.25 15.61
CA ALA A 279 -27.76 -56.08 15.23
C ALA A 279 -28.03 -55.98 13.71
N PRO A 280 -28.36 -57.09 13.02
CA PRO A 280 -28.83 -57.08 11.64
C PRO A 280 -30.37 -57.17 11.58
N ALA A 281 -31.05 -56.17 11.01
CA ALA A 281 -32.40 -56.33 10.48
C ALA A 281 -32.75 -55.13 9.58
N SER A 282 -32.72 -55.34 8.26
CA SER A 282 -33.91 -55.45 7.41
C SER A 282 -34.68 -54.15 7.14
N GLY A 283 -34.45 -53.63 5.92
CA GLY A 283 -35.52 -53.17 5.04
C GLY A 283 -36.19 -51.83 5.35
N SER A 284 -35.51 -50.73 5.05
CA SER A 284 -36.21 -49.49 4.68
C SER A 284 -35.37 -48.71 3.67
N ILE A 285 -36.00 -48.44 2.54
CA ILE A 285 -35.48 -47.81 1.33
C ILE A 285 -35.78 -46.31 1.42
N LEU A 286 -34.75 -45.49 1.15
CA LEU A 286 -34.80 -44.08 0.74
C LEU A 286 -35.18 -43.01 1.79
N GLU A 287 -34.36 -42.85 2.82
CA GLU A 287 -33.95 -41.49 3.21
C GLU A 287 -32.42 -41.44 3.18
N VAL A 288 -31.88 -40.90 2.08
CA VAL A 288 -30.46 -40.60 1.95
C VAL A 288 -30.16 -39.52 2.99
N GLY A 289 -29.80 -39.96 4.20
CA GLY A 289 -29.34 -39.08 5.26
C GLY A 289 -28.14 -38.30 4.72
N SER A 290 -28.38 -37.05 4.33
CA SER A 290 -27.32 -36.18 3.87
C SER A 290 -26.34 -36.02 5.03
N ASN A 291 -25.16 -36.63 4.89
CA ASN A 291 -24.10 -36.49 5.89
C ASN A 291 -23.88 -34.99 6.12
N PHE A 292 -24.05 -34.54 7.36
CA PHE A 292 -23.83 -33.15 7.73
C PHE A 292 -22.33 -32.95 7.94
N GLY A 293 -21.72 -32.08 7.14
CA GLY A 293 -20.27 -31.85 7.13
C GLY A 293 -19.77 -30.85 8.20
N GLY A 294 -20.70 -30.18 8.89
CA GLY A 294 -20.38 -29.12 9.85
C GLY A 294 -20.73 -27.71 9.35
N ILE A 295 -20.25 -26.71 10.09
CA ILE A 295 -20.35 -25.29 9.73
C ILE A 295 -18.96 -24.80 9.28
N GLU A 296 -18.90 -24.20 8.10
CA GLU A 296 -17.69 -23.55 7.57
C GLU A 296 -17.91 -22.03 7.54
N ASN A 297 -16.86 -21.28 7.88
CA ASN A 297 -16.83 -19.83 7.73
C ASN A 297 -15.78 -19.50 6.67
N SER A 298 -16.13 -18.70 5.68
CA SER A 298 -15.23 -18.28 4.61
C SER A 298 -15.18 -16.77 4.47
N VAL A 299 -13.98 -16.27 4.16
CA VAL A 299 -13.75 -14.87 3.80
C VAL A 299 -13.24 -14.83 2.37
N ASP A 300 -13.88 -14.03 1.53
CA ASP A 300 -13.36 -13.65 0.23
C ASP A 300 -12.94 -12.18 0.27
N THR A 301 -11.78 -11.88 -0.30
CA THR A 301 -11.25 -10.52 -0.39
C THR A 301 -11.07 -10.12 -1.85
N SER A 302 -11.36 -8.87 -2.15
CA SER A 302 -11.09 -8.20 -3.43
C SER A 302 -10.63 -6.77 -3.16
N TRP A 303 -9.99 -6.12 -4.13
CA TRP A 303 -9.58 -4.73 -3.98
C TRP A 303 -9.74 -3.94 -5.27
N SER A 304 -9.86 -2.62 -5.12
CA SER A 304 -9.81 -1.60 -6.17
C SER A 304 -8.85 -0.49 -5.78
N PHE A 305 -8.45 0.31 -6.76
CA PHE A 305 -7.53 1.43 -6.60
C PHE A 305 -8.28 2.74 -6.83
N GLN A 306 -8.28 3.62 -5.83
CA GLN A 306 -8.73 5.00 -6.01
C GLN A 306 -7.50 5.89 -6.13
N TYR A 307 -7.30 6.41 -7.33
CA TYR A 307 -6.18 7.27 -7.66
C TYR A 307 -6.43 8.72 -7.23
N ALA A 308 -5.46 9.29 -6.53
CA ALA A 308 -5.28 10.72 -6.42
C ALA A 308 -4.26 11.17 -7.47
N THR A 309 -4.56 12.25 -8.18
CA THR A 309 -3.60 12.87 -9.11
C THR A 309 -2.40 13.37 -8.32
N TYR A 310 -1.19 13.07 -8.80
CA TYR A 310 0.01 13.65 -8.24
C TYR A 310 0.05 15.16 -8.55
N PRO A 311 0.01 16.04 -7.54
CA PRO A 311 -0.32 17.45 -7.75
C PRO A 311 0.75 18.22 -8.53
N PHE A 312 2.00 17.77 -8.50
CA PHE A 312 3.14 18.52 -9.03
C PHE A 312 3.38 18.35 -10.54
N LEU A 313 2.58 17.53 -11.23
CA LEU A 313 2.69 17.35 -12.69
C LEU A 313 2.03 18.48 -13.50
N HIS A 314 1.15 19.24 -12.88
CA HIS A 314 0.35 20.27 -13.55
C HIS A 314 0.61 21.67 -12.99
N GLU A 315 1.68 21.83 -12.23
CA GLU A 315 2.12 23.12 -11.73
C GLU A 315 2.61 24.02 -12.88
N GLU A 316 2.36 25.33 -12.76
CA GLU A 316 2.81 26.31 -13.75
C GLU A 316 4.34 26.51 -13.71
N GLU A 317 4.98 26.15 -12.59
CA GLU A 317 6.41 26.30 -12.40
C GLU A 317 7.19 25.11 -12.94
N ASP A 318 7.92 25.32 -14.05
CA ASP A 318 8.76 24.31 -14.71
C ASP A 318 9.73 23.59 -13.75
N ALA A 319 10.19 24.26 -12.69
CA ALA A 319 11.07 23.68 -11.68
C ALA A 319 10.38 22.58 -10.85
N LEU A 320 9.13 22.81 -10.43
CA LEU A 320 8.35 21.81 -9.69
C LEU A 320 8.00 20.63 -10.59
N VAL A 321 7.63 20.89 -11.85
CA VAL A 321 7.36 19.85 -12.84
C VAL A 321 8.62 19.00 -13.08
N PHE A 322 9.79 19.63 -13.23
CA PHE A 322 11.07 18.93 -13.36
C PHE A 322 11.38 18.03 -12.16
N LEU A 323 11.23 18.55 -10.93
CA LEU A 323 11.46 17.79 -9.70
C LEU A 323 10.48 16.62 -9.59
N GLY A 324 9.19 16.88 -9.83
CA GLY A 324 8.14 15.87 -9.86
C GLY A 324 8.43 14.76 -10.88
N GLN A 325 8.83 15.09 -12.10
CA GLN A 325 9.22 14.10 -13.12
C GLN A 325 10.41 13.24 -12.68
N CYS A 326 11.45 13.85 -12.10
CA CYS A 326 12.59 13.10 -11.59
C CYS A 326 12.20 12.19 -10.42
N TYR A 327 11.36 12.68 -9.52
CA TYR A 327 10.82 11.91 -8.40
C TYR A 327 10.01 10.70 -8.89
N LEU A 328 9.09 10.90 -9.84
CA LEU A 328 8.28 9.83 -10.43
C LEU A 328 9.14 8.76 -11.11
N LEU A 329 10.19 9.13 -11.85
CA LEU A 329 11.15 8.16 -12.39
C LEU A 329 11.86 7.37 -11.28
N GLY A 330 12.15 8.01 -10.15
CA GLY A 330 12.69 7.34 -8.96
C GLY A 330 11.68 6.37 -8.34
N GLU A 331 10.40 6.71 -8.35
CA GLU A 331 9.30 5.85 -7.87
C GLU A 331 9.04 4.67 -8.79
N GLU A 332 9.12 4.84 -10.12
CA GLU A 332 8.99 3.76 -11.12
C GLU A 332 10.04 2.65 -10.96
N LEU A 333 11.14 2.91 -10.24
CA LEU A 333 12.13 1.88 -9.89
C LEU A 333 11.68 0.97 -8.74
N THR A 334 10.56 1.26 -8.06
CA THR A 334 10.10 0.49 -6.89
C THR A 334 9.79 -0.98 -7.21
N PRO A 335 9.06 -1.33 -8.30
CA PRO A 335 8.85 -2.72 -8.66
C PRO A 335 10.16 -3.48 -8.94
N LEU A 336 11.12 -2.80 -9.58
CA LEU A 336 12.45 -3.33 -9.83
C LEU A 336 13.22 -3.59 -8.53
N LEU A 337 13.15 -2.65 -7.58
CA LEU A 337 13.79 -2.78 -6.27
C LEU A 337 13.25 -3.99 -5.52
N VAL A 338 11.93 -4.16 -5.47
CA VAL A 338 11.28 -5.29 -4.78
C VAL A 338 11.69 -6.62 -5.44
N ASN A 339 11.64 -6.71 -6.77
CA ASN A 339 12.08 -7.91 -7.48
C ASN A 339 13.56 -8.21 -7.23
N MET A 340 14.44 -7.19 -7.27
CA MET A 340 15.88 -7.38 -7.08
C MET A 340 16.23 -7.81 -5.64
N LYS A 341 15.50 -7.32 -4.63
CA LYS A 341 15.56 -7.86 -3.26
C LYS A 341 15.18 -9.34 -3.24
N GLY A 342 14.09 -9.71 -3.91
CA GLY A 342 13.67 -11.10 -4.05
C GLY A 342 14.73 -11.98 -4.73
N VAL A 343 15.43 -11.48 -5.74
CA VAL A 343 16.54 -12.18 -6.43
C VAL A 343 17.73 -12.39 -5.51
N VAL A 344 18.14 -11.37 -4.75
CA VAL A 344 19.23 -11.46 -3.76
C VAL A 344 18.89 -12.50 -2.69
N GLU A 345 17.63 -12.54 -2.25
CA GLU A 345 17.10 -13.50 -1.28
C GLU A 345 16.80 -14.89 -1.87
N ARG A 346 16.98 -15.09 -3.19
CA ARG A 346 16.66 -16.33 -3.91
C ARG A 346 15.18 -16.74 -3.83
N THR A 347 14.29 -15.77 -3.71
CA THR A 347 12.83 -15.97 -3.68
C THR A 347 12.16 -15.62 -5.01
N GLU A 348 12.84 -14.86 -5.86
CA GLU A 348 12.36 -14.39 -7.17
C GLU A 348 13.45 -14.53 -8.24
N PHE A 349 13.08 -14.32 -9.51
CA PHE A 349 14.00 -14.28 -10.65
C PHE A 349 13.99 -12.91 -11.32
N PHE A 350 15.14 -12.55 -11.92
CA PHE A 350 15.28 -11.28 -12.62
C PHE A 350 14.84 -11.41 -14.09
N GLN A 351 13.78 -10.72 -14.47
CA GLN A 351 13.21 -10.77 -15.81
C GLN A 351 13.91 -9.81 -16.78
N ARG A 352 13.87 -10.14 -18.08
CA ARG A 352 14.36 -9.24 -19.14
C ARG A 352 13.63 -7.89 -19.13
N ASP A 353 12.33 -7.89 -18.86
CA ASP A 353 11.53 -6.66 -18.81
C ASP A 353 11.98 -5.73 -17.67
N ASN A 354 12.47 -6.29 -16.56
CA ASN A 354 13.05 -5.51 -15.47
C ASN A 354 14.34 -4.80 -15.90
N TYR A 355 15.17 -5.45 -16.72
CA TYR A 355 16.35 -4.82 -17.34
C TYR A 355 15.97 -3.71 -18.33
N LEU A 356 14.97 -3.96 -19.18
CA LEU A 356 14.49 -2.97 -20.15
C LEU A 356 13.89 -1.74 -19.45
N LEU A 357 13.11 -1.94 -18.38
CA LEU A 357 12.57 -0.88 -17.54
C LEU A 357 13.69 -0.05 -16.91
N LEU A 358 14.68 -0.67 -16.25
CA LEU A 358 15.85 0.01 -15.68
C LEU A 358 16.59 0.86 -16.72
N SER A 359 16.81 0.30 -17.92
CA SER A 359 17.47 0.99 -19.03
C SER A 359 16.65 2.16 -19.56
N SER A 360 15.32 2.01 -19.63
CA SER A 360 14.40 3.07 -20.05
C SER A 360 14.41 4.22 -19.05
N ILE A 361 14.19 3.94 -17.77
CA ILE A 361 14.17 4.96 -16.69
C ILE A 361 15.49 5.71 -16.64
N ARG A 362 16.63 5.02 -16.72
CA ARG A 362 17.94 5.66 -16.77
C ARG A 362 18.06 6.63 -17.95
N ARG A 363 17.62 6.25 -19.16
CA ARG A 363 17.67 7.13 -20.33
C ARG A 363 16.77 8.35 -20.17
N SER A 364 15.55 8.17 -19.64
CA SER A 364 14.65 9.29 -19.35
C SER A 364 15.28 10.26 -18.35
N LEU A 365 15.88 9.75 -17.27
CA LEU A 365 16.54 10.58 -16.27
C LEU A 365 17.77 11.31 -16.83
N VAL A 366 18.55 10.67 -17.70
CA VAL A 366 19.65 11.35 -18.44
C VAL A 366 19.09 12.52 -19.25
N SER A 367 18.02 12.29 -20.01
CA SER A 367 17.41 13.34 -20.84
C SER A 367 16.91 14.54 -20.02
N LEU A 368 16.32 14.30 -18.84
CA LEU A 368 15.90 15.37 -17.93
C LEU A 368 17.10 16.15 -17.39
N VAL A 369 18.15 15.46 -16.94
CA VAL A 369 19.36 16.10 -16.41
C VAL A 369 20.10 16.88 -17.51
N GLU A 370 20.16 16.35 -18.74
CA GLU A 370 20.73 17.04 -19.90
C GLU A 370 19.93 18.32 -20.25
N ALA A 371 18.61 18.31 -20.09
CA ALA A 371 17.77 19.49 -20.32
C ALA A 371 18.16 20.66 -19.40
N LEU A 372 18.65 20.39 -18.18
CA LEU A 372 19.18 21.44 -17.30
C LEU A 372 20.37 22.16 -17.92
N TYR A 373 21.18 21.51 -18.75
CA TYR A 373 22.36 22.13 -19.38
C TYR A 373 22.04 23.01 -20.59
N THR A 374 20.78 23.07 -21.02
CA THR A 374 20.33 23.97 -22.10
C THR A 374 20.11 25.40 -21.62
N ASP A 375 19.95 26.35 -22.55
CA ASP A 375 19.64 27.74 -22.22
C ASP A 375 18.34 27.87 -21.40
N LYS A 376 17.28 27.15 -21.79
CA LYS A 376 16.02 27.06 -21.02
C LYS A 376 16.22 26.38 -19.66
N GLY A 377 17.18 25.46 -19.57
CA GLY A 377 17.53 24.78 -18.33
C GLY A 377 18.11 25.70 -17.25
N GLN A 378 18.61 26.90 -17.62
CA GLN A 378 19.03 27.90 -16.63
C GLN A 378 17.85 28.40 -15.79
N ASP A 379 16.68 28.60 -16.40
CA ASP A 379 15.48 29.06 -15.70
C ASP A 379 14.95 27.97 -14.75
N ILE A 380 14.94 26.71 -15.21
CA ILE A 380 14.58 25.55 -14.37
C ILE A 380 15.53 25.46 -13.17
N ARG A 381 16.85 25.59 -13.38
CA ARG A 381 17.82 25.61 -12.29
C ARG A 381 17.52 26.72 -11.29
N ALA A 382 17.31 27.94 -11.76
CA ALA A 382 17.01 29.08 -10.90
C ALA A 382 15.71 28.87 -10.09
N GLY A 383 14.67 28.31 -10.71
CA GLY A 383 13.42 27.96 -10.04
C GLY A 383 13.60 26.87 -8.98
N VAL A 384 14.38 25.82 -9.27
CA VAL A 384 14.68 24.76 -8.29
C VAL A 384 15.41 25.33 -7.08
N ILE A 385 16.37 26.24 -7.28
CA ILE A 385 17.09 26.92 -6.20
C ILE A 385 16.10 27.70 -5.33
N ARG A 386 15.27 28.55 -5.96
CA ARG A 386 14.25 29.34 -5.27
C ARG A 386 13.30 28.45 -4.46
N TYR A 387 12.83 27.35 -5.04
CA TYR A 387 11.96 26.39 -4.37
C TYR A 387 12.60 25.85 -3.08
N PHE A 388 13.88 25.48 -3.09
CA PHE A 388 14.56 25.01 -1.89
C PHE A 388 14.84 26.10 -0.87
N GLU A 389 15.17 27.32 -1.31
CA GLU A 389 15.36 28.46 -0.42
C GLU A 389 14.07 28.83 0.34
N GLU A 390 12.92 28.75 -0.34
CA GLU A 390 11.59 29.02 0.24
C GLU A 390 11.12 27.88 1.13
N SER A 391 11.18 26.63 0.63
CA SER A 391 10.67 25.47 1.36
C SER A 391 11.53 25.12 2.58
N ARG A 392 12.87 25.26 2.54
CA ARG A 392 13.78 24.85 3.63
C ARG A 392 14.32 25.99 4.50
N GLY A 393 14.04 27.23 4.13
CA GLY A 393 14.47 28.44 4.86
C GLY A 393 15.88 28.89 4.47
N ARG A 394 16.04 30.22 4.33
CA ARG A 394 17.19 30.92 3.72
C ARG A 394 18.60 30.62 4.28
N ASN A 395 18.73 29.95 5.42
CA ASN A 395 20.00 29.91 6.18
C ASN A 395 20.86 28.64 5.99
N GLN A 396 20.48 27.70 5.12
CA GLN A 396 21.26 26.46 4.91
C GLN A 396 21.80 26.23 3.49
N PHE A 397 21.34 26.96 2.46
CA PHE A 397 21.44 26.45 1.08
C PHE A 397 22.34 27.20 0.08
N THR A 398 23.02 28.29 0.45
CA THR A 398 23.80 29.11 -0.52
C THR A 398 25.04 28.42 -1.15
N LYS A 399 25.32 27.16 -0.81
CA LYS A 399 26.35 26.30 -1.45
C LYS A 399 25.78 25.01 -2.07
N GLU A 400 24.46 24.82 -2.04
CA GLU A 400 23.81 23.53 -2.25
C GLU A 400 23.12 23.38 -3.61
N ASP A 401 23.05 24.43 -4.41
CA ASP A 401 22.48 24.40 -5.77
C ASP A 401 23.29 23.51 -6.72
N VAL A 402 24.62 23.49 -6.52
CA VAL A 402 25.54 22.54 -7.14
C VAL A 402 25.22 21.11 -6.70
N LYS A 403 24.58 20.89 -5.56
CA LYS A 403 24.31 19.53 -5.04
C LYS A 403 23.19 18.84 -5.77
N ILE A 404 22.13 19.49 -6.27
CA ILE A 404 21.03 18.73 -6.88
C ILE A 404 21.50 18.06 -8.17
N ILE A 405 22.13 18.83 -9.06
CA ILE A 405 22.69 18.29 -10.31
C ILE A 405 23.73 17.22 -9.98
N VAL A 406 24.67 17.49 -9.07
CA VAL A 406 25.70 16.52 -8.66
C VAL A 406 25.08 15.27 -8.03
N VAL A 407 23.99 15.39 -7.27
CA VAL A 407 23.27 14.26 -6.67
C VAL A 407 22.56 13.45 -7.74
N LEU A 408 21.91 14.10 -8.70
CA LEU A 408 21.25 13.45 -9.84
C LEU A 408 22.26 12.76 -10.77
N GLU A 409 23.38 13.40 -11.08
CA GLU A 409 24.47 12.79 -11.84
C GLU A 409 25.07 11.58 -11.09
N SER A 410 25.23 11.71 -9.77
CA SER A 410 25.69 10.60 -8.96
C SER A 410 24.67 9.46 -8.88
N ALA A 411 23.37 9.77 -8.86
CA ALA A 411 22.31 8.77 -8.94
C ALA A 411 22.35 8.06 -10.31
N LEU A 412 22.47 8.81 -11.42
CA LEU A 412 22.65 8.28 -12.77
C LEU A 412 23.88 7.38 -12.91
N LEU A 413 24.99 7.73 -12.26
CA LEU A 413 26.19 6.90 -12.21
C LEU A 413 25.91 5.56 -11.49
N ASN A 414 25.19 5.59 -10.36
CA ASN A 414 24.79 4.38 -9.64
C ASN A 414 23.80 3.53 -10.46
N LEU A 415 22.83 4.13 -11.16
CA LEU A 415 21.97 3.39 -12.10
C LEU A 415 22.77 2.75 -13.23
N GLY A 416 23.75 3.45 -13.79
CA GLY A 416 24.66 2.90 -14.80
C GLY A 416 25.41 1.67 -14.28
N ARG A 417 25.99 1.77 -13.09
CA ARG A 417 26.67 0.63 -12.42
C ARG A 417 25.71 -0.53 -12.16
N CYS A 418 24.50 -0.25 -11.66
CA CYS A 418 23.48 -1.27 -11.48
C CYS A 418 23.18 -1.99 -12.79
N LEU A 419 22.92 -1.22 -13.86
CA LEU A 419 22.60 -1.74 -15.19
C LEU A 419 23.72 -2.63 -15.74
N ASP A 420 24.99 -2.21 -15.63
CA ASP A 420 26.14 -2.98 -16.09
C ASP A 420 26.28 -4.32 -15.34
N LEU A 421 26.05 -4.32 -14.03
CA LEU A 421 26.15 -5.51 -13.19
C LEU A 421 25.07 -6.55 -13.51
N VAL A 422 23.85 -6.10 -13.84
CA VAL A 422 22.71 -7.00 -14.13
C VAL A 422 22.55 -7.33 -15.62
N LYS A 423 23.28 -6.63 -16.50
CA LYS A 423 23.23 -6.80 -17.96
C LYS A 423 23.39 -8.26 -18.43
N PRO A 424 24.29 -9.10 -17.89
CA PRO A 424 24.42 -10.47 -18.36
C PRO A 424 23.15 -11.30 -18.15
N ALA A 425 22.47 -11.12 -17.01
CA ALA A 425 21.19 -11.76 -16.73
C ALA A 425 20.05 -11.13 -17.55
N GLY A 426 19.98 -9.80 -17.61
CA GLY A 426 18.94 -9.08 -18.35
C GLY A 426 18.93 -9.36 -19.86
N LEU A 427 20.11 -9.60 -20.44
CA LEU A 427 20.28 -9.97 -21.85
C LEU A 427 20.31 -11.48 -22.10
N LEU A 428 20.12 -12.30 -21.06
CA LEU A 428 20.17 -13.76 -21.14
C LEU A 428 21.50 -14.30 -21.73
N VAL A 429 22.61 -13.60 -21.48
CA VAL A 429 23.94 -13.97 -21.98
C VAL A 429 24.66 -14.89 -21.00
N SER A 430 24.57 -14.61 -19.70
CA SER A 430 25.15 -15.45 -18.65
C SER A 430 24.50 -15.21 -17.29
N SER A 431 24.79 -16.08 -16.31
CA SER A 431 24.33 -15.91 -14.94
C SER A 431 25.14 -14.84 -14.19
N VAL A 432 24.48 -14.16 -13.24
CA VAL A 432 25.09 -13.14 -12.39
C VAL A 432 25.31 -13.72 -10.98
N PRO A 433 26.54 -13.66 -10.42
CA PRO A 433 26.83 -14.16 -9.07
C PRO A 433 26.05 -13.43 -7.97
N ALA A 434 25.78 -14.11 -6.85
CA ALA A 434 25.02 -13.55 -5.73
C ALA A 434 25.62 -12.24 -5.17
N ALA A 435 26.95 -12.18 -5.02
CA ALA A 435 27.63 -10.95 -4.56
C ALA A 435 27.44 -9.78 -5.53
N THR A 436 27.38 -10.06 -6.83
CA THR A 436 27.12 -9.07 -7.88
C THR A 436 25.69 -8.55 -7.80
N TRP A 437 24.71 -9.41 -7.51
CA TRP A 437 23.32 -9.00 -7.26
C TRP A 437 23.20 -8.08 -6.04
N SER A 438 23.84 -8.42 -4.93
CA SER A 438 23.85 -7.56 -3.73
C SER A 438 24.46 -6.18 -4.01
N LYS A 439 25.53 -6.13 -4.81
CA LYS A 439 26.13 -4.86 -5.24
C LYS A 439 25.22 -4.07 -6.17
N ALA A 440 24.53 -4.73 -7.11
CA ALA A 440 23.56 -4.08 -7.98
C ALA A 440 22.40 -3.48 -7.16
N LEU A 441 21.84 -4.26 -6.23
CA LEU A 441 20.79 -3.82 -5.31
C LEU A 441 21.20 -2.58 -4.52
N PHE A 442 22.41 -2.58 -3.95
CA PHE A 442 22.94 -1.42 -3.23
C PHE A 442 23.00 -0.16 -4.12
N ASN A 443 23.47 -0.29 -5.36
CA ASN A 443 23.52 0.86 -6.28
C ASN A 443 22.12 1.36 -6.66
N LEU A 444 21.15 0.45 -6.82
CA LEU A 444 19.76 0.80 -7.07
C LEU A 444 19.14 1.55 -5.88
N GLU A 445 19.27 1.00 -4.67
CA GLU A 445 18.80 1.62 -3.43
C GLU A 445 19.40 3.01 -3.22
N GLU A 446 20.71 3.14 -3.40
CA GLU A 446 21.42 4.41 -3.25
C GLU A 446 20.96 5.44 -4.30
N SER A 447 20.74 5.03 -5.54
CA SER A 447 20.20 5.92 -6.57
C SER A 447 18.79 6.39 -6.23
N MET A 448 17.89 5.46 -5.88
CA MET A 448 16.50 5.80 -5.54
C MET A 448 16.44 6.71 -4.33
N SER A 449 17.19 6.39 -3.27
CA SER A 449 17.29 7.21 -2.05
C SER A 449 17.73 8.65 -2.37
N ARG A 450 18.74 8.80 -3.22
CA ARG A 450 19.22 10.12 -3.67
C ARG A 450 18.16 10.89 -4.44
N ILE A 451 17.54 10.26 -5.44
CA ILE A 451 16.48 10.88 -6.26
C ILE A 451 15.33 11.32 -5.37
N LYS A 452 14.76 10.39 -4.58
CA LYS A 452 13.61 10.70 -3.70
C LYS A 452 13.92 11.84 -2.73
N ARG A 453 15.11 11.83 -2.11
CA ARG A 453 15.50 12.85 -1.13
C ARG A 453 15.63 14.26 -1.70
N VAL A 454 16.07 14.40 -2.95
CA VAL A 454 16.35 15.72 -3.57
C VAL A 454 15.30 16.16 -4.57
N CYS A 455 14.46 15.25 -5.06
CA CYS A 455 13.47 15.55 -6.07
C CYS A 455 12.03 15.50 -5.58
N ASP A 456 11.73 15.03 -4.35
CA ASP A 456 10.36 15.08 -3.83
C ASP A 456 9.93 16.55 -3.68
N PRO A 457 9.02 17.05 -4.54
CA PRO A 457 8.49 18.41 -4.45
C PRO A 457 7.36 18.50 -3.41
N ASP A 458 7.07 17.42 -2.68
CA ASP A 458 6.05 17.44 -1.66
C ASP A 458 6.42 18.39 -0.51
N GLN A 459 5.42 19.12 -0.04
CA GLN A 459 5.60 20.21 0.92
C GLN A 459 4.48 20.18 1.96
N PRO A 460 4.71 20.73 3.15
CA PRO A 460 3.66 20.82 4.16
C PRO A 460 2.52 21.71 3.66
N LEU A 461 1.29 21.23 3.82
CA LEU A 461 0.08 21.97 3.55
C LEU A 461 -0.20 22.92 4.72
N ASN A 462 -0.15 24.22 4.44
CA ASN A 462 -0.46 25.22 5.46
C ASN A 462 -1.89 25.03 5.98
N PRO A 463 -2.14 25.16 7.30
CA PRO A 463 -3.48 25.10 7.87
C PRO A 463 -4.48 26.09 7.24
N GLY A 464 -4.00 27.26 6.80
CA GLY A 464 -4.82 28.27 6.13
C GLY A 464 -5.29 27.87 4.72
N ASP A 465 -4.70 26.82 4.15
CA ASP A 465 -5.02 26.28 2.83
C ASP A 465 -5.84 24.99 2.92
N TRP A 466 -6.18 24.55 4.13
CA TRP A 466 -7.09 23.43 4.34
C TRP A 466 -8.44 23.73 3.67
N GLY A 467 -8.84 22.86 2.75
CA GLY A 467 -10.05 23.03 1.94
C GLY A 467 -9.92 23.95 0.72
N LYS A 468 -8.78 24.64 0.54
CA LYS A 468 -8.51 25.51 -0.63
C LYS A 468 -7.73 24.84 -1.75
N LEU A 469 -7.15 23.65 -1.50
CA LEU A 469 -6.53 22.90 -2.58
C LEU A 469 -7.58 22.76 -3.69
N PHE A 470 -7.28 23.31 -4.86
CA PHE A 470 -8.18 23.25 -6.01
C PHE A 470 -8.12 21.86 -6.66
N ASP A 471 -9.11 21.55 -7.48
CA ASP A 471 -9.13 20.33 -8.31
C ASP A 471 -8.36 20.55 -9.62
#